data_AF-A0A1I7GVX7-F1
#
_entry.id   AF-A0A1I7GVX7-F1
#
_cell.length_a   1.000
_cell.length_b   1.000
_cell.length_c   1.000
_cell.angle_alpha   90.00
_cell.angle_beta   90.00
_cell.angle_gamma   90.00
#
_symmetry.space_group_name_H-M   'P 1'
#
loop_
_entity.id
_entity.type
_entity.pdbx_description
1 polymer ?
#
loop_
_entity_poly.entity_id
_entity_poly.type
_entity_poly.pdbx_seq_one_letter_code
_entity_poly.pdbx_strand_id
1 'polypeptide(L)'
;MPDCLVAAYRERPPAGGFLWPVTRLLALSLGILLLAGCAGRELTTRDDAGELSLDRALILAEAKRTLGTPYRFGGASESGLDCSGLVQLSYSRAGISVPRTSHQQFATLPRVDAARPGDLLFFDTARGGKASHVGIYLGGGQMIHAPGRGRHVTTTSVALDYWQERFLGAAAPAP
;
A
#
# COMPACT_ATOMS: atom_id res chain seq x y z
N MET A 1 -29.39 46.10 71.08
CA MET A 1 -28.98 46.36 72.47
C MET A 1 -29.68 45.33 73.35
N PRO A 2 -28.96 44.59 74.22
CA PRO A 2 -27.52 44.29 74.18
C PRO A 2 -27.23 43.34 72.98
N ASP A 3 -26.52 42.21 72.93
CA ASP A 3 -25.54 41.39 73.73
C ASP A 3 -24.79 40.49 72.68
N CYS A 4 -23.61 39.86 72.79
CA CYS A 4 -22.66 39.46 73.86
C CYS A 4 -23.02 38.15 74.62
N LEU A 5 -22.08 37.28 75.05
CA LEU A 5 -20.63 37.19 74.83
C LEU A 5 -20.13 35.71 74.86
N VAL A 6 -19.01 35.44 74.16
CA VAL A 6 -17.94 34.42 74.41
C VAL A 6 -18.19 33.25 75.37
N ALA A 7 -17.97 32.02 74.87
CA ALA A 7 -17.05 31.03 75.48
C ALA A 7 -16.61 29.98 74.43
N ALA A 8 -15.33 29.65 74.37
CA ALA A 8 -14.78 28.61 73.49
C ALA A 8 -14.09 27.52 74.32
N TYR A 9 -14.07 26.25 73.86
CA TYR A 9 -12.94 25.38 74.16
C TYR A 9 -12.76 24.10 73.32
N ARG A 10 -11.49 23.87 72.99
CA ARG A 10 -10.77 22.60 72.72
C ARG A 10 -11.15 21.72 71.51
N GLU A 11 -10.17 21.67 70.61
CA GLU A 11 -9.83 20.55 69.75
C GLU A 11 -9.57 19.25 70.54
N ARG A 12 -9.92 18.09 69.94
CA ARG A 12 -9.11 16.84 69.98
C ARG A 12 -9.41 15.95 68.76
N PRO A 13 -8.46 15.76 67.82
CA PRO A 13 -8.35 14.50 67.05
C PRO A 13 -7.85 13.36 67.99
N PRO A 14 -7.78 12.06 67.58
CA PRO A 14 -7.64 11.55 66.21
C PRO A 14 -8.39 10.25 65.87
N ALA A 15 -8.10 9.71 64.67
CA ALA A 15 -8.35 8.33 64.18
C ALA A 15 -9.83 7.92 63.99
N GLY A 16 -10.17 7.02 63.07
CA GLY A 16 -9.35 6.33 62.07
C GLY A 16 -9.99 5.00 61.66
N GLY A 17 -10.44 4.87 60.41
CA GLY A 17 -11.26 3.73 59.96
C GLY A 17 -11.93 4.01 58.60
N PHE A 18 -11.19 4.16 57.50
CA PHE A 18 -10.44 3.09 56.83
C PHE A 18 -11.31 1.96 56.22
N LEU A 19 -12.57 2.26 55.86
CA LEU A 19 -13.47 1.36 55.12
C LEU A 19 -13.82 1.82 53.68
N TRP A 20 -13.19 2.89 53.19
CA TRP A 20 -13.51 3.49 51.88
C TRP A 20 -12.76 2.98 50.62
N PRO A 21 -11.59 2.31 50.66
CA PRO A 21 -10.78 2.15 49.44
C PRO A 21 -11.32 1.10 48.44
N VAL A 22 -11.92 0.01 48.92
CA VAL A 22 -12.17 -1.20 48.11
C VAL A 22 -13.29 -0.98 47.07
N THR A 23 -14.39 -0.34 47.45
CA THR A 23 -15.56 -0.15 46.58
C THR A 23 -15.33 0.85 45.45
N ARG A 24 -14.44 1.84 45.63
CA ARG A 24 -14.08 2.77 44.54
C ARG A 24 -13.13 2.13 43.51
N LEU A 25 -12.25 1.21 43.92
CA LEU A 25 -11.34 0.53 43.00
C LEU A 25 -12.08 -0.41 42.03
N LEU A 26 -13.10 -1.13 42.52
CA LEU A 26 -13.95 -1.98 41.67
C LEU A 26 -14.80 -1.20 40.65
N ALA A 27 -15.21 0.03 40.98
CA ALA A 27 -15.94 0.88 40.05
C ALA A 27 -15.04 1.42 38.90
N LEU A 28 -13.79 1.78 39.19
CA LEU A 28 -12.86 2.26 38.15
C LEU A 28 -12.37 1.14 37.23
N SER A 29 -12.13 -0.08 37.73
CA SER A 29 -11.67 -1.19 36.88
C SER A 29 -12.73 -1.57 35.83
N LEU A 30 -14.01 -1.63 36.21
CA LEU A 30 -15.11 -1.91 35.28
C LEU A 30 -15.27 -0.80 34.22
N GLY A 31 -15.06 0.47 34.59
CA GLY A 31 -15.07 1.60 33.66
C GLY A 31 -13.95 1.55 32.61
N ILE A 32 -12.76 1.06 32.98
CA ILE A 32 -11.62 0.94 32.06
C ILE A 32 -11.85 -0.18 31.03
N LEU A 33 -12.46 -1.31 31.42
CA LEU A 33 -12.79 -2.38 30.45
C LEU A 33 -13.79 -1.92 29.38
N LEU A 34 -14.72 -1.00 29.70
CA LEU A 34 -15.68 -0.45 28.74
C LEU A 34 -15.05 0.46 27.67
N LEU A 35 -13.85 1.01 27.92
CA LEU A 35 -13.10 1.81 26.95
C LEU A 35 -12.09 0.98 26.13
N ALA A 36 -11.84 -0.27 26.51
CA ALA A 36 -10.95 -1.19 25.77
C ALA A 36 -11.59 -1.76 24.48
N GLY A 37 -12.90 -1.57 24.27
CA GLY A 37 -13.68 -2.14 23.16
C GLY A 37 -13.34 -1.65 21.74
N CYS A 38 -12.34 -0.78 21.58
CA CYS A 38 -11.88 -0.27 20.27
C CYS A 38 -10.63 -0.97 19.73
N ALA A 39 -10.11 -2.01 20.41
CA ALA A 39 -9.02 -2.83 19.91
C ALA A 39 -9.54 -4.04 19.10
N GLY A 40 -9.05 -4.24 17.88
CA GLY A 40 -9.32 -5.45 17.10
C GLY A 40 -10.48 -5.39 16.11
N ARG A 41 -10.60 -4.31 15.31
CA ARG A 41 -11.13 -4.50 13.94
C ARG A 41 -10.02 -5.13 13.11
N GLU A 42 -10.04 -6.47 13.03
CA GLU A 42 -9.24 -7.23 12.07
C GLU A 42 -9.43 -6.61 10.67
N LEU A 43 -8.35 -6.29 9.97
CA LEU A 43 -8.41 -5.78 8.60
C LEU A 43 -8.66 -6.92 7.61
N THR A 44 -9.77 -7.64 7.82
CA THR A 44 -10.34 -8.52 6.79
C THR A 44 -10.84 -7.64 5.66
N THR A 45 -9.99 -7.40 4.66
CA THR A 45 -10.41 -6.82 3.38
C THR A 45 -11.37 -7.81 2.72
N ARG A 46 -12.67 -7.64 2.93
CA ARG A 46 -13.67 -8.28 2.09
C ARG A 46 -13.52 -7.67 0.70
N ASP A 47 -13.23 -8.51 -0.30
CA ASP A 47 -13.21 -8.13 -1.71
C ASP A 47 -14.64 -7.89 -2.25
N ASP A 48 -15.33 -6.89 -1.68
CA ASP A 48 -16.67 -6.48 -2.09
C ASP A 48 -16.60 -5.54 -3.31
N ALA A 49 -16.39 -6.16 -4.48
CA ALA A 49 -16.78 -5.68 -5.81
C ALA A 49 -16.41 -4.22 -6.20
N GLY A 50 -15.12 -3.97 -6.45
CA GLY A 50 -14.70 -2.85 -7.31
C GLY A 50 -13.45 -2.09 -6.87
N GLU A 51 -13.06 -2.20 -5.61
CA GLU A 51 -11.79 -1.65 -5.14
C GLU A 51 -10.58 -2.44 -5.66
N LEU A 52 -9.42 -1.79 -5.64
CA LEU A 52 -8.13 -2.43 -5.91
C LEU A 52 -7.61 -3.07 -4.61
N SER A 53 -7.13 -4.32 -4.68
CA SER A 53 -6.43 -4.93 -3.55
C SER A 53 -5.26 -4.04 -3.10
N LEU A 54 -4.97 -4.00 -1.78
CA LEU A 54 -3.99 -3.09 -1.19
C LEU A 54 -2.63 -3.16 -1.91
N ASP A 55 -2.21 -4.37 -2.30
CA ASP A 55 -0.99 -4.61 -3.05
C ASP A 55 -1.02 -3.92 -4.42
N ARG A 56 -2.12 -4.04 -5.18
CA ARG A 56 -2.30 -3.32 -6.46
C ARG A 56 -2.33 -1.80 -6.25
N ALA A 57 -2.94 -1.31 -5.18
CA ALA A 57 -2.92 0.11 -4.85
C ALA A 57 -1.49 0.62 -4.56
N LEU A 58 -0.69 -0.15 -3.80
CA LEU A 58 0.73 0.13 -3.55
C LEU A 58 1.57 0.09 -4.83
N ILE A 59 1.41 -0.95 -5.67
CA ILE A 59 2.08 -1.09 -6.97
C ILE A 59 1.77 0.10 -7.89
N LEU A 60 0.51 0.48 -8.00
CA LEU A 60 0.07 1.57 -8.87
C LEU A 60 0.46 2.95 -8.35
N ALA A 61 0.47 3.14 -7.03
CA ALA A 61 1.00 4.35 -6.42
C ALA A 61 2.51 4.48 -6.67
N GLU A 62 3.27 3.42 -6.40
CA GLU A 62 4.73 3.39 -6.60
C GLU A 62 5.11 3.63 -8.05
N ALA A 63 4.48 2.91 -8.99
CA ALA A 63 4.70 3.12 -10.41
C ALA A 63 4.47 4.60 -10.80
N LYS A 64 3.37 5.21 -10.33
CA LYS A 64 3.09 6.64 -10.58
C LYS A 64 4.14 7.58 -9.96
N ARG A 65 4.76 7.24 -8.82
CA ARG A 65 5.88 8.05 -8.25
C ARG A 65 7.08 8.13 -9.19
N THR A 66 7.30 7.12 -10.03
CA THR A 66 8.46 7.06 -10.95
C THR A 66 8.27 7.85 -12.25
N LEU A 67 7.12 8.48 -12.49
CA LEU A 67 6.89 9.28 -13.70
C LEU A 67 7.94 10.39 -13.81
N GLY A 68 8.60 10.49 -14.96
CA GLY A 68 9.73 11.40 -15.17
C GLY A 68 11.11 10.86 -14.76
N THR A 69 11.23 9.68 -14.11
CA THR A 69 12.54 9.06 -13.86
C THR A 69 13.26 8.73 -15.19
N PRO A 70 14.54 9.08 -15.38
CA PRO A 70 15.28 8.80 -16.62
C PRO A 70 15.43 7.31 -16.91
N TYR A 71 15.34 6.91 -18.18
CA TYR A 71 15.63 5.54 -18.57
C TYR A 71 17.13 5.22 -18.42
N ARG A 72 17.43 4.15 -17.69
CA ARG A 72 18.78 3.54 -17.64
C ARG A 72 18.66 2.03 -17.85
N PHE A 73 19.33 1.49 -18.87
CA PHE A 73 19.45 0.05 -19.04
C PHE A 73 20.17 -0.57 -17.84
N GLY A 74 19.60 -1.60 -17.22
CA GLY A 74 20.09 -2.14 -15.95
C GLY A 74 19.59 -1.39 -14.71
N GLY A 75 18.94 -0.25 -14.86
CA GLY A 75 18.43 0.59 -13.77
C GLY A 75 17.19 0.00 -13.08
N ALA A 76 17.16 0.12 -11.74
CA ALA A 76 16.09 -0.39 -10.87
C ALA A 76 15.90 0.51 -9.62
N SER A 77 16.13 1.82 -9.74
CA SER A 77 16.00 2.79 -8.64
C SER A 77 15.51 4.16 -9.14
N GLU A 78 15.12 5.05 -8.22
CA GLU A 78 14.57 6.38 -8.55
C GLU A 78 15.51 7.27 -9.39
N SER A 79 16.83 7.01 -9.38
CA SER A 79 17.82 7.71 -10.21
C SER A 79 17.96 7.17 -11.64
N GLY A 80 17.32 6.04 -11.95
CA GLY A 80 17.09 5.56 -13.31
C GLY A 80 16.58 4.12 -13.42
N LEU A 81 15.68 3.89 -14.38
CA LEU A 81 14.93 2.63 -14.53
C LEU A 81 15.01 2.06 -15.96
N ASP A 82 15.05 0.73 -16.11
CA ASP A 82 14.55 0.07 -17.32
C ASP A 82 13.12 -0.47 -17.12
N CYS A 83 12.53 -1.00 -18.19
CA CYS A 83 11.13 -1.42 -18.18
C CYS A 83 10.83 -2.48 -17.12
N SER A 84 11.73 -3.45 -16.94
CA SER A 84 11.61 -4.50 -15.90
C SER A 84 12.08 -4.05 -14.51
N GLY A 85 13.00 -3.10 -14.43
CA GLY A 85 13.42 -2.46 -13.17
C GLY A 85 12.33 -1.57 -12.56
N LEU A 86 11.56 -0.87 -13.40
CA LEU A 86 10.32 -0.17 -13.01
C LEU A 86 9.32 -1.14 -12.37
N VAL A 87 9.14 -2.33 -12.96
CA VAL A 87 8.26 -3.36 -12.39
C VAL A 87 8.79 -3.86 -11.06
N GLN A 88 10.09 -4.18 -10.94
CA GLN A 88 10.68 -4.59 -9.67
C GLN A 88 10.51 -3.54 -8.56
N LEU A 89 10.79 -2.27 -8.84
CA LEU A 89 10.59 -1.19 -7.86
C LEU A 89 9.12 -1.11 -7.44
N SER A 90 8.19 -1.11 -8.40
CA SER A 90 6.75 -1.02 -8.13
C SER A 90 6.22 -2.17 -7.29
N TYR A 91 6.62 -3.41 -7.61
CA TYR A 91 6.19 -4.61 -6.89
C TYR A 91 6.88 -4.77 -5.53
N SER A 92 8.10 -4.27 -5.37
CA SER A 92 8.79 -4.26 -4.07
C SER A 92 8.02 -3.46 -3.01
N ARG A 93 7.23 -2.45 -3.41
CA ARG A 93 6.43 -1.63 -2.49
C ARG A 93 5.28 -2.40 -1.82
N ALA A 94 4.80 -3.47 -2.45
CA ALA A 94 3.86 -4.45 -1.92
C ALA A 94 4.55 -5.73 -1.39
N GLY A 95 5.89 -5.75 -1.27
CA GLY A 95 6.65 -6.91 -0.83
C GLY A 95 6.79 -8.05 -1.85
N ILE A 96 6.22 -7.90 -3.05
CA ILE A 96 6.21 -8.95 -4.08
C ILE A 96 7.53 -8.93 -4.86
N SER A 97 8.23 -10.06 -4.89
CA SER A 97 9.45 -10.23 -5.68
C SER A 97 9.15 -10.75 -7.09
N VAL A 98 9.69 -10.08 -8.11
CA VAL A 98 9.56 -10.50 -9.52
C VAL A 98 10.94 -10.63 -10.20
N PRO A 99 11.10 -11.47 -11.25
CA PRO A 99 12.37 -11.63 -11.97
C PRO A 99 12.92 -10.32 -12.54
N ARG A 100 14.24 -10.26 -12.76
CA ARG A 100 14.93 -9.02 -13.17
C ARG A 100 14.63 -8.58 -14.59
N THR A 101 14.36 -9.49 -15.52
CA THR A 101 14.19 -9.16 -16.95
C THR A 101 12.75 -9.38 -17.42
N SER A 102 12.30 -8.56 -18.36
CA SER A 102 10.99 -8.70 -19.05
C SER A 102 10.80 -10.10 -19.65
N HIS A 103 11.87 -10.71 -20.19
CA HIS A 103 11.83 -12.07 -20.70
C HIS A 103 11.54 -13.12 -19.62
N GLN A 104 12.23 -13.05 -18.47
CA GLN A 104 11.97 -13.96 -17.34
C GLN A 104 10.58 -13.72 -16.74
N GLN A 105 10.19 -12.46 -16.56
CA GLN A 105 8.87 -12.08 -16.06
C GLN A 105 7.74 -12.71 -16.91
N PHE A 106 7.81 -12.61 -18.24
CA PHE A 106 6.83 -13.25 -19.14
C PHE A 106 6.89 -14.79 -19.18
N ALA A 107 8.04 -15.36 -18.84
CA ALA A 107 8.26 -16.81 -18.83
C ALA A 107 7.77 -17.51 -17.55
N THR A 108 7.78 -16.81 -16.39
CA THR A 108 7.54 -17.45 -15.08
C THR A 108 6.38 -16.90 -14.26
N LEU A 109 5.80 -15.74 -14.62
CA LEU A 109 4.72 -15.13 -13.83
C LEU A 109 3.33 -15.66 -14.28
N PRO A 110 2.32 -15.70 -13.38
CA PRO A 110 1.00 -16.26 -13.69
C PRO A 110 0.31 -15.47 -14.81
N ARG A 111 -0.02 -16.14 -15.93
CA ARG A 111 -0.67 -15.49 -17.08
C ARG A 111 -2.14 -15.19 -16.81
N VAL A 112 -2.63 -14.11 -17.42
CA VAL A 112 -4.05 -13.74 -17.42
C VAL A 112 -4.49 -13.29 -18.81
N ASP A 113 -5.71 -13.67 -19.21
CA ASP A 113 -6.29 -13.27 -20.50
C ASP A 113 -6.86 -11.84 -20.45
N ALA A 114 -7.32 -11.40 -19.27
CA ALA A 114 -7.86 -10.07 -19.03
C ALA A 114 -7.08 -9.36 -17.91
N ALA A 115 -6.23 -8.40 -18.30
CA ALA A 115 -5.40 -7.65 -17.36
C ALA A 115 -6.22 -6.66 -16.50
N ARG A 116 -5.96 -6.63 -15.20
CA ARG A 116 -6.47 -5.66 -14.22
C ARG A 116 -5.43 -4.56 -13.95
N PRO A 117 -5.82 -3.38 -13.43
CA PRO A 117 -4.85 -2.33 -13.09
C PRO A 117 -3.83 -2.86 -12.07
N GLY A 118 -2.53 -2.72 -12.36
CA GLY A 118 -1.42 -3.29 -11.59
C GLY A 118 -0.75 -4.47 -12.30
N ASP A 119 -1.49 -5.23 -13.10
CA ASP A 119 -0.98 -6.39 -13.85
C ASP A 119 0.02 -5.96 -14.95
N LEU A 120 0.78 -6.92 -15.47
CA LEU A 120 1.89 -6.67 -16.40
C LEU A 120 1.51 -6.98 -17.85
N LEU A 121 1.88 -6.10 -18.78
CA LEU A 121 1.71 -6.28 -20.22
C LEU A 121 3.07 -6.44 -20.90
N PHE A 122 3.23 -7.48 -21.72
CA PHE A 122 4.51 -7.84 -22.34
C PHE A 122 4.51 -7.66 -23.85
N PHE A 123 5.65 -7.20 -24.38
CA PHE A 123 5.77 -6.83 -25.79
C PHE A 123 7.10 -7.26 -26.41
N ASP A 124 7.05 -7.66 -27.68
CA ASP A 124 8.21 -7.88 -28.55
C ASP A 124 8.59 -6.60 -29.31
N THR A 125 9.15 -5.63 -28.60
CA THR A 125 9.70 -4.40 -29.19
C THR A 125 10.98 -4.64 -29.99
N ALA A 126 11.64 -5.78 -29.81
CA ALA A 126 12.85 -6.17 -30.53
C ALA A 126 12.58 -6.95 -31.83
N ARG A 127 11.33 -7.39 -32.07
CA ARG A 127 10.94 -8.32 -33.14
C ARG A 127 11.73 -9.64 -33.11
N GLY A 128 11.97 -10.17 -31.91
CA GLY A 128 12.72 -11.41 -31.65
C GLY A 128 11.87 -12.62 -31.21
N GLY A 129 10.53 -12.54 -31.28
CA GLY A 129 9.60 -13.59 -30.85
C GLY A 129 9.56 -13.81 -29.32
N LYS A 130 10.03 -12.83 -28.54
CA LYS A 130 10.21 -12.93 -27.08
C LYS A 130 9.92 -11.59 -26.42
N ALA A 131 9.48 -11.61 -25.16
CA ALA A 131 9.26 -10.38 -24.40
C ALA A 131 10.58 -9.62 -24.18
N SER A 132 10.73 -8.50 -24.90
CA SER A 132 11.84 -7.56 -24.76
C SER A 132 11.44 -6.33 -23.93
N HIS A 133 10.15 -6.04 -23.82
CA HIS A 133 9.62 -4.89 -23.09
C HIS A 133 8.41 -5.29 -22.21
N VAL A 134 8.20 -4.52 -21.14
CA VAL A 134 7.09 -4.68 -20.20
C VAL A 134 6.56 -3.31 -19.76
N GLY A 135 5.26 -3.23 -19.47
CA GLY A 135 4.62 -2.09 -18.81
C GLY A 135 3.63 -2.57 -17.74
N ILE A 136 3.33 -1.70 -16.77
CA ILE A 136 2.31 -1.94 -15.74
C ILE A 136 0.99 -1.35 -16.25
N TYR A 137 -0.07 -2.15 -16.31
CA TYR A 137 -1.39 -1.70 -16.75
C TYR A 137 -2.02 -0.77 -15.71
N LEU A 138 -2.60 0.35 -16.15
CA LEU A 138 -3.25 1.34 -15.28
C LEU A 138 -4.78 1.20 -15.27
N GLY A 139 -5.34 0.30 -16.08
CA GLY A 139 -6.74 0.36 -16.47
C GLY A 139 -6.99 1.35 -17.62
N GLY A 140 -8.24 1.39 -18.10
CA GLY A 140 -8.67 2.37 -19.11
C GLY A 140 -7.86 2.37 -20.42
N GLY A 141 -7.29 1.23 -20.82
CA GLY A 141 -6.44 1.14 -22.01
C GLY A 141 -5.08 1.84 -21.90
N GLN A 142 -4.61 2.19 -20.70
CA GLN A 142 -3.31 2.84 -20.50
C GLN A 142 -2.34 1.96 -19.72
N MET A 143 -1.04 2.10 -20.00
CA MET A 143 0.03 1.53 -19.19
C MET A 143 1.08 2.58 -18.83
N ILE A 144 1.84 2.33 -17.76
CA ILE A 144 3.07 3.05 -17.42
C ILE A 144 4.29 2.18 -17.72
N HIS A 145 5.32 2.77 -18.33
CA HIS A 145 6.52 2.04 -18.75
C HIS A 145 7.76 2.95 -18.81
N ALA A 146 8.95 2.34 -18.71
CA ALA A 146 10.23 3.00 -18.98
C ALA A 146 10.64 2.71 -20.45
N PRO A 147 10.43 3.65 -21.40
CA PRO A 147 10.29 3.32 -22.82
C PRO A 147 11.60 3.06 -23.58
N GLY A 148 12.77 3.44 -23.04
CA GLY A 148 14.07 3.24 -23.71
C GLY A 148 15.01 4.45 -23.61
N ARG A 149 16.25 4.29 -24.09
CA ARG A 149 17.33 5.28 -24.03
C ARG A 149 16.89 6.67 -24.52
N GLY A 150 17.32 7.72 -23.82
CA GLY A 150 17.02 9.12 -24.18
C GLY A 150 15.61 9.58 -23.79
N ARG A 151 14.85 8.77 -23.04
CA ARG A 151 13.48 9.06 -22.60
C ARG A 151 13.33 8.83 -21.09
N HIS A 152 12.18 9.21 -20.55
CA HIS A 152 11.82 9.09 -19.15
C HIS A 152 10.62 8.13 -19.00
N VAL A 153 10.37 7.62 -17.78
CA VAL A 153 9.14 6.86 -17.48
C VAL A 153 7.92 7.70 -17.77
N THR A 154 6.97 7.13 -18.52
CA THR A 154 5.77 7.82 -19.03
C THR A 154 4.58 6.87 -19.03
N THR A 155 3.37 7.42 -19.18
CA THR A 155 2.20 6.64 -19.60
C THR A 155 2.09 6.58 -21.13
N THR A 156 1.35 5.60 -21.63
CA THR A 156 0.99 5.46 -23.05
C THR A 156 -0.31 4.65 -23.19
N SER A 157 -1.07 4.88 -24.28
CA SER A 157 -2.24 4.06 -24.62
C SER A 157 -1.78 2.75 -25.23
N VAL A 158 -2.29 1.62 -24.75
CA VAL A 158 -1.99 0.28 -25.29
C VAL A 158 -2.72 0.02 -26.61
N ALA A 159 -3.72 0.84 -26.95
CA ALA A 159 -4.51 0.73 -28.18
C ALA A 159 -3.79 1.30 -29.41
N LEU A 160 -2.59 1.86 -29.28
CA LEU A 160 -1.77 2.26 -30.42
C LEU A 160 -1.28 1.03 -31.19
N ASP A 161 -1.35 1.05 -32.52
CA ASP A 161 -0.94 -0.05 -33.40
C ASP A 161 0.45 -0.59 -33.07
N TYR A 162 1.39 0.30 -32.71
CA TYR A 162 2.73 -0.07 -32.26
C TYR A 162 2.71 -1.11 -31.13
N TRP A 163 1.84 -0.96 -30.14
CA TRP A 163 1.72 -1.91 -29.02
C TRP A 163 0.91 -3.14 -29.41
N GLN A 164 -0.17 -2.98 -30.19
CA GLN A 164 -1.00 -4.08 -30.66
C GLN A 164 -0.22 -5.08 -31.53
N GLU A 165 0.55 -4.59 -32.51
CA GLU A 165 1.48 -5.39 -33.36
C GLU A 165 2.50 -6.24 -32.58
N ARG A 166 2.76 -5.88 -31.32
CA ARG A 166 3.89 -6.40 -30.51
C ARG A 166 3.44 -7.09 -29.23
N PHE A 167 2.15 -7.13 -28.94
CA PHE A 167 1.63 -7.68 -27.69
C PHE A 167 1.79 -9.20 -27.63
N LEU A 168 2.29 -9.70 -26.51
CA LEU A 168 2.55 -11.13 -26.28
C LEU A 168 1.61 -11.77 -25.24
N GLY A 169 0.87 -10.95 -24.49
CA GLY A 169 0.04 -11.39 -23.37
C GLY A 169 0.30 -10.63 -22.08
N ALA A 170 -0.45 -10.98 -21.04
CA ALA A 170 -0.39 -10.35 -19.73
C ALA A 170 -0.11 -11.35 -18.60
N ALA A 171 0.32 -10.85 -17.44
CA ALA A 171 0.50 -11.64 -16.23
C ALA A 171 0.08 -10.87 -14.97
N ALA A 172 -0.47 -11.57 -13.98
CA ALA A 172 -0.87 -11.06 -12.67
C ALA A 172 0.02 -11.68 -11.57
N PRO A 173 1.08 -11.00 -11.10
CA PRO A 173 1.93 -11.45 -10.00
C PRO A 173 1.38 -11.07 -8.62
N ALA A 174 0.37 -10.20 -8.56
CA ALA A 174 -0.34 -9.80 -7.34
C ALA A 174 -1.74 -10.44 -7.31
N PRO A 175 -2.25 -10.83 -6.12
CA PRO A 175 -3.59 -11.39 -5.94
C PRO A 175 -4.68 -10.36 -6.25
#